data_AF-A0A7L1CHR9-F1
#
_entry.id   AF-A0A7L1CHR9-F1
#
_cell.length_a   1.000
_cell.length_b   1.000
_cell.length_c   1.000
_cell.angle_alpha   90.00
_cell.angle_beta   90.00
_cell.angle_gamma   90.00
#
_symmetry.space_group_name_H-M   'P 1'
#
loop_
_entity.id
_entity.type
_entity.pdbx_description
1 polymer ?
#
loop_
_entity_poly.entity_id
_entity_poly.type
_entity_poly.pdbx_seq_one_letter_code
_entity_poly.pdbx_strand_id
1 'polypeptide(L)'
;GACEGTLACSTCHLIFDKDTFQKLDAISDEELDMLDLAYGLTDTSRLGCQVCVKKWMDGLTVRVPMDVSDMRKQLEVEKQSKQ
;
A
#
# COMPACT_ATOMS: atom_id res chain seq x y z
N GLY A 1 2.26 -7.20 -6.14
CA GLY A 1 1.88 -7.54 -4.75
C GLY A 1 1.69 -9.04 -4.64
N ALA A 2 1.53 -9.57 -3.42
CA ALA A 2 1.43 -11.01 -3.14
C ALA A 2 0.24 -11.70 -3.82
N CYS A 3 -0.89 -11.01 -4.00
CA CYS A 3 -2.07 -11.54 -4.67
C CYS A 3 -2.02 -11.44 -6.21
N GLU A 4 -0.86 -11.12 -6.78
CA GLU A 4 -0.69 -10.98 -8.24
C GLU A 4 -1.57 -9.89 -8.89
N GLY A 5 -2.05 -8.93 -8.10
CA GLY A 5 -2.87 -7.82 -8.60
C GLY A 5 -4.37 -8.10 -8.66
N THR A 6 -4.82 -9.22 -8.10
CA THR A 6 -6.25 -9.62 -8.05
C THR A 6 -7.07 -8.92 -6.96
N LEU A 7 -6.57 -7.80 -6.42
CA LEU A 7 -7.25 -7.00 -5.39
C LEU A 7 -7.59 -7.78 -4.10
N ALA A 8 -6.81 -8.82 -3.78
CA ALA A 8 -7.03 -9.65 -2.58
C ALA A 8 -6.00 -9.42 -1.46
N CYS A 9 -5.21 -8.34 -1.52
CA CYS A 9 -4.24 -7.99 -0.47
C CYS A 9 -3.83 -6.51 -0.55
N SER A 10 -3.24 -5.98 0.53
CA SER A 10 -2.69 -4.62 0.61
C SER A 10 -1.17 -4.52 0.42
N THR A 11 -0.49 -5.63 0.08
CA THR A 11 0.99 -5.68 -0.01
C THR A 11 1.62 -4.88 -1.16
N CYS A 12 0.80 -4.33 -2.06
CA CYS A 12 1.23 -3.45 -3.15
C CYS A 12 0.98 -1.96 -2.85
N HIS A 13 0.68 -1.64 -1.59
CA HIS A 13 0.47 -0.28 -1.13
C HIS A 13 1.70 0.60 -1.45
N LEU A 14 1.44 1.71 -2.15
CA LEU A 14 2.41 2.74 -2.50
C LEU A 14 1.84 4.10 -2.10
N ILE A 15 2.73 5.03 -1.79
CA ILE A 15 2.39 6.41 -1.43
C ILE A 15 2.91 7.33 -2.53
N PHE A 16 2.02 8.14 -3.08
CA PHE A 16 2.28 9.07 -4.17
C PHE A 16 2.47 10.50 -3.64
N ASP A 17 3.16 11.34 -4.40
CA ASP A 17 3.10 12.78 -4.16
C ASP A 17 1.69 13.32 -4.48
N LYS A 18 1.34 14.46 -3.89
CA LYS A 18 -0.01 15.02 -3.99
C LYS A 18 -0.39 15.39 -5.42
N ASP A 19 0.54 15.94 -6.19
CA ASP A 19 0.28 16.42 -7.55
C ASP A 19 0.09 15.26 -8.53
N THR A 20 0.81 14.15 -8.33
CA THR A 20 0.55 12.90 -9.06
C THR A 20 -0.77 12.28 -8.63
N PHE A 21 -1.01 12.16 -7.33
CA PHE A 21 -2.22 11.49 -6.81
C PHE A 21 -3.49 12.11 -7.40
N GLN A 22 -3.54 13.43 -7.51
CA GLN A 22 -4.66 14.17 -8.11
C GLN A 22 -4.86 13.90 -9.61
N LYS A 23 -3.85 13.40 -10.32
CA LYS A 23 -3.91 13.05 -11.75
C LYS A 23 -4.24 11.58 -11.98
N LEU A 24 -4.26 10.76 -10.92
CA LEU A 24 -4.63 9.35 -11.02
C LEU A 24 -6.13 9.21 -11.28
N ASP A 25 -6.50 8.06 -11.82
CA ASP A 25 -7.91 7.71 -11.98
C ASP A 25 -8.57 7.55 -10.61
N ALA A 26 -9.89 7.78 -10.55
CA ALA A 26 -10.67 7.64 -9.33
C ALA A 26 -10.45 6.24 -8.72
N ILE A 27 -10.36 6.21 -7.40
CA ILE A 27 -10.26 4.97 -6.65
C ILE A 27 -11.60 4.24 -6.66
N SER A 28 -11.59 2.91 -6.78
CA SER A 28 -12.81 2.11 -6.65
C SER A 28 -13.10 1.78 -5.18
N ASP A 29 -14.34 1.44 -4.87
CA ASP A 29 -14.76 1.06 -3.52
C ASP A 29 -14.01 -0.19 -3.04
N GLU A 30 -13.80 -1.17 -3.92
CA GLU A 30 -13.07 -2.39 -3.57
C GLU A 30 -11.57 -2.11 -3.31
N GLU A 31 -10.98 -1.13 -4.00
CA GLU A 31 -9.61 -0.71 -3.72
C GLU A 31 -9.52 -0.03 -2.34
N LEU A 32 -10.50 0.81 -1.99
CA LEU A 32 -10.60 1.43 -0.67
C LEU A 32 -10.72 0.39 0.44
N ASP A 33 -11.61 -0.60 0.28
CA ASP A 33 -11.80 -1.69 1.24
C ASP A 33 -10.49 -2.43 1.53
N MET A 34 -9.65 -2.63 0.49
CA MET A 34 -8.35 -3.28 0.65
C MET A 34 -7.28 -2.35 1.23
N LEU A 35 -7.33 -1.05 0.93
CA LEU A 35 -6.41 -0.06 1.50
C LEU A 35 -6.65 0.17 3.00
N ASP A 36 -7.88 0.00 3.49
CA ASP A 36 -8.18 0.07 4.92
C ASP A 36 -7.42 -0.98 5.74
N LEU A 37 -7.02 -2.08 5.09
CA LEU A 37 -6.19 -3.14 5.67
C LEU A 37 -4.67 -2.85 5.54
N ALA A 38 -4.27 -1.75 4.92
CA ALA A 38 -2.87 -1.39 4.71
C ALA A 38 -2.25 -0.74 5.95
N TYR A 39 -1.01 -1.11 6.24
CA TYR A 39 -0.23 -0.47 7.31
C TYR A 39 0.34 0.86 6.84
N GLY A 40 0.29 1.89 7.69
CA GLY A 40 0.80 3.21 7.34
C GLY A 40 0.00 3.90 6.23
N LEU A 41 -1.32 3.70 6.19
CA LEU A 41 -2.22 4.37 5.24
C LEU A 41 -2.11 5.90 5.35
N THR A 42 -2.22 6.58 4.21
CA THR A 42 -2.08 8.04 4.06
C THR A 42 -3.08 8.52 3.01
N ASP A 43 -3.35 9.82 2.98
CA ASP A 43 -4.30 10.44 2.03
C ASP A 43 -3.93 10.25 0.55
N THR A 44 -2.64 9.98 0.25
CA THR A 44 -2.14 9.77 -1.12
C THR A 44 -1.72 8.33 -1.39
N SER A 45 -2.25 7.40 -0.60
CA SER A 45 -2.02 5.97 -0.77
C SER A 45 -2.85 5.37 -1.89
N ARG A 46 -2.27 4.45 -2.66
CA ARG A 46 -2.98 3.61 -3.63
C ARG A 46 -2.47 2.18 -3.58
N LEU A 47 -3.28 1.24 -4.05
CA LEU A 47 -2.77 -0.08 -4.42
C LEU A 47 -2.04 0.04 -5.74
N GLY A 48 -0.72 -0.10 -5.73
CA GLY A 48 0.11 0.05 -6.92
C GLY A 48 -0.28 -0.86 -8.08
N CYS A 49 -0.93 -2.00 -7.81
CA CYS A 49 -1.45 -2.88 -8.87
C CYS A 49 -2.68 -2.33 -9.61
N GLN A 50 -3.40 -1.35 -9.04
CA GLN A 50 -4.56 -0.71 -9.66
C GLN A 50 -4.17 0.57 -10.42
N VAL A 51 -2.92 1.02 -10.30
CA VAL A 51 -2.43 2.22 -10.99
C VAL A 51 -1.76 1.83 -12.31
N CYS A 52 -2.40 2.17 -13.42
CA CYS A 52 -1.84 1.97 -14.75
C CYS A 52 -0.76 3.02 -15.08
N VAL A 53 0.43 2.57 -15.50
CA VAL A 53 1.51 3.47 -15.93
C VAL A 53 1.11 4.21 -17.19
N LYS A 54 1.19 5.55 -17.14
CA LYS A 54 0.88 6.45 -18.26
C LYS A 54 2.14 7.23 -18.68
N LYS A 55 2.18 7.73 -19.92
CA LYS A 55 3.35 8.46 -20.45
C LYS A 55 3.78 9.67 -19.62
N TRP A 56 2.84 10.34 -18.95
CA TRP A 56 3.14 11.51 -18.13
C TRP A 56 3.84 11.16 -16.80
N MET A 57 3.90 9.88 -16.44
CA MET A 57 4.52 9.38 -15.21
C MET A 57 6.03 9.08 -15.39
N ASP A 58 6.62 9.49 -16.51
CA ASP A 58 8.06 9.33 -16.72
C ASP A 58 8.87 10.12 -15.67
N GLY A 59 9.86 9.46 -15.05
CA GLY A 59 10.64 10.02 -13.95
C GLY A 59 9.92 10.11 -12.59
N LEU A 60 8.71 9.55 -12.48
CA LEU A 60 7.94 9.56 -11.24
C LEU A 60 8.63 8.74 -10.13
N THR A 61 8.59 9.27 -8.90
CA THR A 61 9.02 8.56 -7.68
C THR A 61 7.80 8.21 -6.82
N VAL A 62 7.72 6.96 -6.40
CA VAL A 62 6.76 6.49 -5.39
C VAL A 62 7.49 6.08 -4.12
N ARG A 63 6.81 6.16 -2.99
CA ARG A 63 7.33 5.66 -1.71
C ARG A 63 6.66 4.35 -1.32
N VAL A 64 7.48 3.37 -0.95
CA VAL A 64 7.00 2.14 -0.29
C VAL A 64 6.85 2.43 1.21
N PRO A 65 5.70 2.12 1.84
CA PRO A 65 5.51 2.30 3.28
C PRO A 65 6.55 1.51 4.09
N MET A 66 7.07 2.10 5.17
CA MET A 66 8.05 1.47 6.06
C MET A 66 7.39 0.53 7.09
N ASP A 67 6.12 0.78 7.40
CA ASP A 67 5.38 0.01 8.38
C ASP A 67 4.92 -1.31 7.75
N VAL A 68 5.64 -2.38 8.07
CA VAL A 68 5.26 -3.75 7.71
C VAL A 68 4.89 -4.51 8.98
N SER A 69 3.77 -5.22 8.93
CA SER A 69 3.40 -6.17 9.99
C SER A 69 4.26 -7.42 9.87
N ASP A 70 5.43 -7.35 10.49
CA ASP A 70 6.32 -8.51 10.58
C ASP A 70 5.83 -9.43 11.69
N MET A 71 5.16 -10.52 11.29
CA MET A 71 4.66 -11.53 12.22
C MET A 71 5.77 -12.15 13.09
N ARG A 72 7.05 -12.08 12.68
CA ARG A 72 8.18 -12.52 13.52
C ARG A 72 8.35 -11.64 14.75
N LYS A 73 8.11 -10.32 14.63
CA LYS A 73 8.20 -9.38 15.77
C LYS A 73 7.10 -9.61 16.79
N GLN A 74 5.90 -10.00 16.36
CA GLN A 74 4.79 -10.33 17.28
C GLN A 74 5.11 -11.56 18.13
N LEU A 75 5.72 -12.58 17.53
CA LEU A 75 6.17 -13.79 18.26
C LEU A 75 7.30 -13.51 19.26
N GLU A 76 8.11 -12.47 19.05
CA GLU A 76 9.15 -12.05 19.99
C GLU A 76 8.55 -11.36 21.23
N VAL A 77 7.56 -10.48 21.04
CA VAL A 77 6.84 -9.81 22.14
C VAL A 77 6.06 -10.81 23.00
N GLU A 78 5.41 -11.79 22.38
CA GLU A 78 4.69 -12.86 23.11
C GLU A 78 5.62 -13.76 23.93
N LYS A 79 6.85 -14.00 23.48
CA LYS A 79 7.85 -14.77 24.24
C LYS A 79 8.35 -14.00 25.46
N GLN A 80 8.48 -12.67 25.36
CA GLN A 80 8.89 -11.81 26.48
C GLN A 80 7.79 -11.62 27.53
N SER A 81 6.52 -11.66 27.13
CA SER A 81 5.38 -11.54 28.06
C SER A 81 5.07 -12.81 28.87
N LYS A 82 5.70 -13.95 28.54
CA LYS A 82 5.50 -15.23 29.23
C LYS A 82 6.68 -15.61 30.14
N GLN A 83 7.56 -14.67 30.44
CA GLN A 83 8.73 -14.85 31.30
C GLN A 83 8.60 -14.06 32.60
#